data_AF-A0A8T5UT23-F1
#
_entry.id   AF-A0A8T5UT23-F1
#
_cell.length_a   1.000
_cell.length_b   1.000
_cell.length_c   1.000
_cell.angle_alpha   90.00
_cell.angle_beta   90.00
_cell.angle_gamma   90.00
#
_symmetry.space_group_name_H-M   'P 1'
#
loop_
_entity.id
_entity.type
_entity.pdbx_description
1 polymer ?
#
loop_
_entity_poly.entity_id
_entity_poly.type
_entity_poly.pdbx_seq_one_letter_code
_entity_poly.pdbx_strand_id
1 'polypeptide(L)'
;MFKSKYSKPILFFIFYCIFIIGLSVALSLSIPHQDLTYLIPIRDMGIETGLIFIVIMPFSSIVGMLIGGYIFAPFFLYLHKKIFGSKVEYGIYRKQYKDFKFLVEGLFTSLMTINISLLLTTPLIISVSIGSDPNSFIDDLTTFLALLMIAVGIASTLFATTWFLMDSGILYSNLKRAEKSHKPIEIRSVGRWYGQFLKGYAGISVVFSYIEFMELFIPQLANDLSIPLFIVLLVVFVPFPLIVVLPLIPALIILDLLKEKRIKFIKERASKIGISSNAEVTFELKN
;
A
#
# COMPACT_ATOMS: atom_id res chain seq x y z
N MET A 1 11.30 13.89 22.47
CA MET A 1 11.68 12.78 21.55
C MET A 1 10.80 12.68 20.30
N PHE A 2 9.52 13.10 20.31
CA PHE A 2 8.64 13.11 19.12
C PHE A 2 9.10 14.05 17.97
N LYS A 3 9.77 15.17 18.28
CA LYS A 3 10.03 16.24 17.31
C LYS A 3 11.04 15.94 16.19
N SER A 4 11.99 15.00 16.33
CA SER A 4 12.99 14.77 15.26
C SER A 4 12.63 13.65 14.28
N LYS A 5 11.91 12.61 14.72
CA LYS A 5 11.68 11.40 13.91
C LYS A 5 10.56 11.58 12.86
N TYR A 6 9.48 12.26 13.22
CA TYR A 6 8.29 12.41 12.35
C TYR A 6 8.18 13.78 11.69
N SER A 7 9.08 14.73 11.99
CA SER A 7 8.99 16.10 11.48
C SER A 7 9.01 16.18 9.96
N LYS A 8 9.93 15.48 9.30
CA LYS A 8 10.01 15.47 7.82
C LYS A 8 8.74 14.87 7.18
N PRO A 9 8.26 13.67 7.56
CA PRO A 9 7.00 13.13 7.05
C PRO A 9 5.81 14.06 7.27
N ILE A 10 5.68 14.62 8.48
CA ILE A 10 4.57 15.54 8.80
C ILE A 10 4.66 16.80 7.92
N LEU A 11 5.85 17.36 7.71
CA LEU A 11 6.03 18.51 6.82
C LEU A 11 5.61 18.18 5.38
N PHE A 12 5.99 17.02 4.85
CA PHE A 12 5.56 16.58 3.52
C PHE A 12 4.04 16.41 3.43
N PHE A 13 3.41 15.85 4.47
CA PHE A 13 1.95 15.70 4.52
C PHE A 13 1.24 17.06 4.60
N ILE A 14 1.76 18.02 5.38
CA ILE A 14 1.20 19.39 5.43
C ILE A 14 1.31 20.07 4.07
N PHE A 15 2.46 20.00 3.41
CA PHE A 15 2.64 20.58 2.08
C PHE A 15 1.68 19.95 1.06
N TYR A 16 1.50 18.62 1.13
CA TYR A 16 0.51 17.90 0.35
C TYR A 16 -0.91 18.40 0.62
N CYS A 17 -1.33 18.55 1.88
CA CYS A 17 -2.66 19.05 2.21
C CYS A 17 -2.88 20.48 1.67
N ILE A 18 -1.88 21.36 1.80
CA ILE A 18 -1.96 22.74 1.25
C ILE A 18 -2.11 22.68 -0.27
N PHE A 19 -1.32 21.85 -0.95
CA PHE A 19 -1.40 21.67 -2.39
C PHE A 19 -2.79 21.17 -2.83
N ILE A 20 -3.32 20.14 -2.16
CA ILE A 20 -4.65 19.60 -2.48
C ILE A 20 -5.76 20.61 -2.18
N ILE A 21 -5.68 21.38 -1.08
CA ILE A 21 -6.65 22.45 -0.81
C ILE A 21 -6.61 23.50 -1.93
N GLY A 22 -5.42 23.91 -2.37
CA GLY A 22 -5.27 24.84 -3.48
C GLY A 22 -5.87 24.30 -4.78
N LEU A 23 -5.60 23.03 -5.10
CA LEU A 23 -6.18 22.34 -6.26
C LEU A 23 -7.70 22.25 -6.17
N SER A 24 -8.24 21.86 -5.02
CA SER A 24 -9.67 21.79 -4.75
C SER A 24 -10.36 23.13 -4.98
N VAL A 25 -9.82 24.22 -4.43
CA VAL A 25 -10.37 25.57 -4.62
C VAL A 25 -10.32 25.97 -6.10
N ALA A 26 -9.21 25.70 -6.78
CA ALA A 26 -9.07 26.01 -8.21
C ALA A 26 -10.09 25.24 -9.07
N LEU A 27 -10.32 23.95 -8.76
CA LEU A 27 -11.31 23.12 -9.45
C LEU A 27 -12.74 23.61 -9.18
N SER A 28 -13.11 23.90 -7.94
CA SER A 28 -14.44 24.42 -7.59
C SER A 28 -14.74 25.75 -8.28
N LEU A 29 -13.73 26.62 -8.48
CA LEU A 29 -13.89 27.89 -9.19
C LEU A 29 -13.98 27.73 -10.71
N SER A 30 -13.26 26.75 -11.28
CA SER A 30 -13.18 26.57 -12.73
C SER A 30 -14.31 25.73 -13.31
N ILE A 31 -14.79 24.75 -12.54
CA ILE A 31 -15.80 23.76 -12.97
C ILE A 31 -16.84 23.56 -11.85
N PRO A 32 -17.58 24.62 -11.46
CA PRO A 32 -18.61 24.49 -10.44
C PRO A 32 -19.76 23.60 -10.95
N HIS A 33 -20.36 22.79 -10.06
CA HIS A 33 -21.54 21.94 -10.32
C HIS A 33 -21.34 20.70 -11.18
N GLN A 34 -20.10 20.20 -11.32
CA GLN A 34 -19.86 18.84 -11.79
C GLN A 34 -19.51 17.92 -10.63
N ASP A 35 -20.06 16.70 -10.66
CA ASP A 35 -19.78 15.65 -9.69
C ASP A 35 -18.52 14.91 -10.17
N LEU A 36 -17.58 14.64 -9.26
CA LEU A 36 -16.46 13.76 -9.58
C LEU A 36 -16.96 12.30 -9.55
N THR A 37 -17.80 11.94 -8.59
CA THR A 37 -18.27 10.55 -8.43
C THR A 37 -19.71 10.53 -7.94
N TYR A 38 -20.49 9.50 -8.30
CA TYR A 38 -21.79 9.28 -7.65
C TYR A 38 -21.69 8.65 -6.26
N LEU A 39 -20.47 8.32 -5.82
CA LEU A 39 -20.22 7.72 -4.52
C LEU A 39 -20.29 8.75 -3.40
N ILE A 40 -20.03 10.03 -3.71
CA ILE A 40 -20.07 11.13 -2.75
C ILE A 40 -21.19 12.08 -3.18
N PRO A 41 -22.25 12.26 -2.36
CA PRO A 41 -23.40 13.09 -2.75
C PRO A 41 -23.11 14.59 -2.58
N ILE A 42 -22.03 15.09 -3.19
CA ILE A 42 -21.60 16.49 -3.16
C ILE A 42 -21.43 16.96 -4.60
N ARG A 43 -22.21 17.95 -5.03
CA ARG A 43 -22.15 18.47 -6.40
C ARG A 43 -21.07 19.52 -6.63
N ASP A 44 -19.84 19.16 -6.29
CA ASP A 44 -18.66 20.01 -6.46
C ASP A 44 -17.38 19.16 -6.52
N MET A 45 -16.85 19.02 -7.74
CA MET A 45 -15.64 18.25 -8.05
C MET A 45 -14.44 18.66 -7.19
N GLY A 46 -14.28 19.96 -6.90
CA GLY A 46 -13.17 20.44 -6.10
C GLY A 46 -13.29 20.02 -4.63
N ILE A 47 -14.48 20.12 -4.05
CA ILE A 47 -14.77 19.64 -2.69
C ILE A 47 -14.62 18.11 -2.61
N GLU A 48 -15.15 17.36 -3.57
CA GLU A 48 -14.99 15.90 -3.63
C GLU A 48 -13.50 15.51 -3.68
N THR A 49 -12.72 16.16 -4.54
CA THR A 49 -11.28 15.93 -4.66
C THR A 49 -10.58 16.16 -3.32
N GLY A 50 -10.89 17.27 -2.64
CA GLY A 50 -10.28 17.59 -1.34
C GLY A 50 -10.63 16.55 -0.28
N LEU A 51 -11.90 16.14 -0.24
CA LEU A 51 -12.41 15.15 0.70
C LEU A 51 -11.79 13.78 0.47
N ILE A 52 -11.67 13.32 -0.78
CA ILE A 52 -11.02 12.05 -1.12
C ILE A 52 -9.55 12.04 -0.68
N PHE A 53 -8.78 13.04 -1.09
CA PHE A 53 -7.32 13.02 -0.96
C PHE A 53 -6.81 13.41 0.44
N ILE A 54 -7.56 14.24 1.19
CA ILE A 54 -7.17 14.70 2.54
C ILE A 54 -7.82 13.87 3.64
N VAL A 55 -9.04 13.37 3.42
CA VAL A 55 -9.81 12.69 4.48
C VAL A 55 -9.95 11.20 4.19
N ILE A 56 -10.59 10.82 3.08
CA ILE A 56 -10.94 9.40 2.83
C ILE A 56 -9.69 8.55 2.65
N MET A 57 -8.73 8.96 1.80
CA MET A 57 -7.54 8.17 1.54
C MET A 57 -6.69 7.93 2.80
N PRO A 58 -6.33 8.97 3.60
CA PRO A 58 -5.65 8.75 4.87
C PRO A 58 -6.45 7.86 5.82
N PHE A 59 -7.76 8.10 5.97
CA PHE A 59 -8.59 7.29 6.87
C PHE A 59 -8.69 5.82 6.43
N SER A 60 -8.95 5.57 5.15
CA SER A 60 -8.98 4.24 4.53
C SER A 60 -7.66 3.51 4.72
N SER A 61 -6.52 4.21 4.57
CA SER A 61 -5.22 3.63 4.84
C SER A 61 -5.02 3.24 6.31
N ILE A 62 -5.45 4.08 7.26
CA ILE A 62 -5.39 3.78 8.70
C ILE A 62 -6.22 2.53 9.00
N VAL A 63 -7.47 2.49 8.55
CA VAL A 63 -8.37 1.35 8.75
C VAL A 63 -7.77 0.08 8.14
N GLY A 64 -7.30 0.17 6.90
CA GLY A 64 -6.65 -0.95 6.20
C GLY A 64 -5.43 -1.46 6.96
N MET A 65 -4.56 -0.57 7.45
CA MET A 65 -3.38 -0.98 8.23
C MET A 65 -3.75 -1.69 9.54
N LEU A 66 -4.77 -1.20 10.24
CA LEU A 66 -5.25 -1.82 11.48
C LEU A 66 -5.86 -3.20 11.21
N ILE A 67 -6.73 -3.32 10.21
CA ILE A 67 -7.34 -4.59 9.81
C ILE A 67 -6.26 -5.58 9.35
N GLY A 68 -5.37 -5.16 8.46
CA GLY A 68 -4.27 -5.98 7.97
C GLY A 68 -3.38 -6.51 9.08
N GLY A 69 -3.00 -5.63 9.99
CA GLY A 69 -2.13 -5.99 11.10
C GLY A 69 -2.77 -6.88 12.17
N TYR A 70 -3.97 -6.53 12.63
CA TYR A 70 -4.58 -7.22 13.78
C TYR A 70 -5.42 -8.45 13.40
N ILE A 71 -5.95 -8.50 12.17
CA ILE A 71 -6.79 -9.60 11.71
C ILE A 71 -6.01 -10.49 10.73
N PHE A 72 -5.46 -9.90 9.66
CA PHE A 72 -4.85 -10.69 8.59
C PHE A 72 -3.45 -11.21 8.95
N ALA A 73 -2.63 -10.49 9.71
CA ALA A 73 -1.30 -11.00 10.07
C ALA A 73 -1.35 -12.31 10.87
N PRO A 74 -2.17 -12.47 11.94
CA PRO A 74 -2.36 -13.75 12.60
C PRO A 74 -2.87 -14.84 11.65
N PHE A 75 -3.81 -14.50 10.76
CA PHE A 75 -4.37 -15.44 9.79
C PHE A 75 -3.30 -15.93 8.79
N PHE A 76 -2.49 -15.02 8.24
CA PHE A 76 -1.40 -15.35 7.31
C PHE A 76 -0.32 -16.17 7.98
N LEU A 77 0.02 -15.86 9.24
CA LEU A 77 0.95 -16.67 10.02
C LEU A 77 0.43 -18.10 10.21
N TYR A 78 -0.85 -18.24 10.56
CA TYR A 78 -1.50 -19.54 10.68
C TYR A 78 -1.47 -20.31 9.35
N LEU A 79 -1.82 -19.65 8.24
CA LEU A 79 -1.81 -20.24 6.91
C LEU A 79 -0.40 -20.71 6.51
N HIS A 80 0.62 -19.87 6.71
CA HIS A 80 2.00 -20.23 6.44
C HIS A 80 2.44 -21.45 7.25
N LYS A 81 2.10 -21.48 8.56
CA LYS A 81 2.40 -22.63 9.41
C LYS A 81 1.66 -23.90 8.97
N LYS A 82 0.39 -23.78 8.57
CA LYS A 82 -0.40 -24.91 8.08
C LYS A 82 0.17 -25.51 6.79
N ILE A 83 0.62 -24.67 5.86
CA ILE A 83 1.13 -25.12 4.56
C ILE A 83 2.57 -25.66 4.68
N PHE A 84 3.45 -24.98 5.41
CA PHE A 84 4.88 -25.28 5.42
C PHE A 84 5.37 -25.95 6.71
N GLY A 85 4.61 -25.91 7.79
CA GLY A 85 5.13 -26.20 9.14
C GLY A 85 5.55 -27.64 9.41
N SER A 86 5.13 -28.60 8.59
CA SER A 86 5.69 -29.96 8.64
C SER A 86 7.12 -30.04 8.08
N LYS A 87 7.55 -29.05 7.29
CA LYS A 87 8.81 -29.04 6.54
C LYS A 87 9.83 -28.03 7.07
N VAL A 88 9.43 -27.15 7.99
CA VAL A 88 10.26 -26.05 8.50
C VAL A 88 10.14 -25.93 10.01
N GLU A 89 11.19 -25.44 10.63
CA GLU A 89 11.19 -25.06 12.04
C GLU A 89 10.92 -23.58 12.17
N TYR A 90 10.21 -23.17 13.21
CA TYR A 90 9.94 -21.77 13.48
C TYR A 90 10.65 -21.32 14.75
N GLY A 91 10.98 -20.04 14.81
CA GLY A 91 11.48 -19.42 16.03
C GLY A 91 11.31 -17.90 16.01
N ILE A 92 11.42 -17.31 17.18
CA ILE A 92 11.28 -15.86 17.39
C ILE A 92 12.68 -15.28 17.59
N TYR A 93 13.11 -14.43 16.66
CA TYR A 93 14.35 -13.70 16.78
C TYR A 93 14.11 -12.32 17.39
N ARG A 94 14.96 -11.94 18.35
CA ARG A 94 14.90 -10.62 18.98
C ARG A 94 15.54 -9.57 18.07
N LYS A 95 14.78 -9.14 17.07
CA LYS A 95 15.21 -8.14 16.09
C LYS A 95 15.35 -6.76 16.74
N GLN A 96 16.48 -6.11 16.54
CA GLN A 96 16.64 -4.69 16.86
C GLN A 96 15.78 -3.82 15.92
N TYR A 97 15.19 -2.78 16.47
CA TYR A 97 14.25 -1.91 15.76
C TYR A 97 14.95 -1.19 14.61
N LYS A 98 14.42 -1.34 13.39
CA LYS A 98 14.81 -0.50 12.26
C LYS A 98 14.16 0.87 12.36
N ASP A 99 14.86 1.87 11.85
CA ASP A 99 14.37 3.24 11.67
C ASP A 99 13.10 3.30 10.80
N PHE A 100 12.34 4.38 10.99
CA PHE A 100 11.11 4.67 10.26
C PHE A 100 11.42 5.02 8.80
N LYS A 101 10.89 4.24 7.85
CA LYS A 101 11.16 4.38 6.40
C LYS A 101 9.88 4.57 5.59
N PHE A 102 9.20 5.69 5.82
CA PHE A 102 7.90 5.95 5.20
C PHE A 102 7.92 5.94 3.66
N LEU A 103 9.00 6.41 3.02
CA LEU A 103 9.08 6.44 1.55
C LEU A 103 9.09 5.03 0.95
N VAL A 104 9.92 4.13 1.48
CA VAL A 104 10.04 2.77 0.92
C VAL A 104 8.81 1.94 1.25
N GLU A 105 8.27 2.07 2.46
CA GLU A 105 7.06 1.36 2.86
C GLU A 105 5.84 1.89 2.11
N GLY A 106 5.70 3.21 2.02
CA GLY A 106 4.64 3.88 1.28
C GLY A 106 4.69 3.59 -0.22
N LEU A 107 5.86 3.64 -0.87
CA LEU A 107 5.99 3.48 -2.32
C LEU A 107 5.34 2.19 -2.82
N PHE A 108 5.67 1.03 -2.21
CA PHE A 108 5.09 -0.24 -2.65
C PHE A 108 3.59 -0.33 -2.38
N THR A 109 3.12 0.27 -1.28
CA THR A 109 1.68 0.37 -1.02
C THR A 109 1.00 1.24 -2.07
N SER A 110 1.57 2.38 -2.43
CA SER A 110 1.06 3.28 -3.46
C SER A 110 1.04 2.65 -4.85
N LEU A 111 2.09 1.91 -5.23
CA LEU A 111 2.12 1.16 -6.49
C LEU A 111 1.01 0.12 -6.54
N MET A 112 0.80 -0.63 -5.45
CA MET A 112 -0.30 -1.58 -5.35
C MET A 112 -1.67 -0.89 -5.37
N THR A 113 -1.81 0.27 -4.72
CA THR A 113 -3.03 1.08 -4.78
C THR A 113 -3.36 1.47 -6.21
N ILE A 114 -2.38 1.98 -6.96
CA ILE A 114 -2.55 2.34 -8.37
C ILE A 114 -2.92 1.13 -9.20
N ASN A 115 -2.19 0.01 -9.05
CA ASN A 115 -2.46 -1.21 -9.80
C ASN A 115 -3.86 -1.78 -9.53
N ILE A 116 -4.29 -1.85 -8.27
CA ILE A 116 -5.65 -2.31 -7.91
C ILE A 116 -6.69 -1.35 -8.49
N SER A 117 -6.46 -0.04 -8.41
CA SER A 117 -7.39 0.96 -8.93
C SER A 117 -7.58 0.83 -10.44
N LEU A 118 -6.48 0.67 -11.18
CA LEU A 118 -6.50 0.44 -12.63
C LEU A 118 -7.19 -0.87 -12.98
N LEU A 119 -6.89 -1.97 -12.27
CA LEU A 119 -7.51 -3.26 -12.51
C LEU A 119 -9.03 -3.27 -12.24
N LEU A 120 -9.48 -2.44 -11.31
CA LEU A 120 -10.91 -2.26 -11.00
C LEU A 120 -11.60 -1.25 -11.94
N THR A 121 -10.86 -0.52 -12.76
CA THR A 121 -11.45 0.39 -13.75
C THR A 121 -11.93 -0.45 -14.94
N THR A 122 -13.15 -0.97 -14.80
CA THR A 122 -13.81 -1.85 -15.79
C THR A 122 -15.13 -1.23 -16.23
N PRO A 123 -15.67 -1.56 -17.43
CA PRO A 123 -16.93 -1.00 -17.91
C PRO A 123 -18.10 -1.14 -16.92
N LEU A 124 -18.15 -2.26 -16.19
CA LEU A 124 -19.15 -2.49 -15.15
C LEU A 124 -18.99 -1.49 -13.98
N ILE A 125 -17.76 -1.25 -13.53
CA ILE A 125 -17.50 -0.37 -12.39
C ILE A 125 -17.67 1.10 -12.79
N ILE A 126 -17.29 1.47 -14.02
CA ILE A 126 -17.49 2.82 -14.57
C ILE A 126 -18.99 3.16 -14.62
N SER A 127 -19.81 2.27 -15.16
CA SER A 127 -21.26 2.47 -15.24
C SER A 127 -21.95 2.58 -13.86
N VAL A 128 -21.39 1.95 -12.82
CA VAL A 128 -21.89 2.08 -11.44
C VAL A 128 -21.36 3.33 -10.74
N SER A 129 -20.15 3.78 -11.06
CA SER A 129 -19.45 4.86 -10.33
C SER A 129 -19.75 6.26 -10.90
N ILE A 130 -19.94 6.37 -12.21
CA ILE A 130 -20.08 7.63 -12.97
C ILE A 130 -21.27 7.59 -13.96
N GLY A 131 -21.85 6.41 -14.22
CA GLY A 131 -23.10 6.23 -14.98
C GLY A 131 -23.09 6.81 -16.39
N SER A 132 -21.95 6.70 -17.07
CA SER A 132 -21.64 7.37 -18.33
C SER A 132 -21.10 6.40 -19.40
N ASP A 133 -20.54 6.92 -20.50
CA ASP A 133 -20.06 6.15 -21.65
C ASP A 133 -18.79 5.36 -21.29
N PRO A 134 -18.81 4.01 -21.32
CA PRO A 134 -17.65 3.19 -20.99
C PRO A 134 -16.47 3.32 -21.97
N ASN A 135 -16.61 4.12 -23.03
CA ASN A 135 -15.51 4.45 -23.96
C ASN A 135 -14.92 5.85 -23.72
N SER A 136 -15.42 6.61 -22.73
CA SER A 136 -14.93 7.94 -22.39
C SER A 136 -13.69 7.86 -21.52
N PHE A 137 -12.60 8.45 -22.03
CA PHE A 137 -11.35 8.60 -21.29
C PHE A 137 -11.53 9.27 -19.92
N ILE A 138 -12.35 10.34 -19.90
CA ILE A 138 -12.58 11.13 -18.69
C ILE A 138 -13.26 10.28 -17.64
N ASP A 139 -14.11 9.34 -18.04
CA ASP A 139 -14.84 8.46 -17.13
C ASP A 139 -13.92 7.36 -16.59
N ASP A 140 -13.01 6.83 -17.41
CA ASP A 140 -11.95 5.92 -16.96
C ASP A 140 -11.04 6.59 -15.93
N LEU A 141 -10.55 7.80 -16.26
CA LEU A 141 -9.68 8.58 -15.38
C LEU A 141 -10.38 8.90 -14.05
N THR A 142 -11.62 9.35 -14.13
CA THR A 142 -12.40 9.73 -12.96
C THR A 142 -12.72 8.50 -12.11
N THR A 143 -13.03 7.35 -12.74
CA THR A 143 -13.29 6.08 -12.04
C THR A 143 -12.01 5.60 -11.35
N PHE A 144 -10.88 5.66 -12.04
CA PHE A 144 -9.57 5.35 -11.47
C PHE A 144 -9.28 6.22 -10.24
N LEU A 145 -9.50 7.54 -10.31
CA LEU A 145 -9.27 8.44 -9.18
C LEU A 145 -10.21 8.16 -8.01
N ALA A 146 -11.48 7.87 -8.30
CA ALA A 146 -12.46 7.47 -7.29
C ALA A 146 -12.02 6.17 -6.57
N LEU A 147 -11.63 5.16 -7.33
CA LEU A 147 -11.26 3.85 -6.80
C LEU A 147 -9.99 3.87 -5.96
N LEU A 148 -9.12 4.89 -6.09
CA LEU A 148 -7.94 5.05 -5.21
C LEU A 148 -8.33 5.07 -3.73
N MET A 149 -9.50 5.60 -3.39
CA MET A 149 -9.96 5.71 -2.00
C MET A 149 -10.23 4.35 -1.34
N ILE A 150 -10.64 3.35 -2.13
CA ILE A 150 -10.88 1.98 -1.66
C ILE A 150 -9.60 1.15 -1.84
N ALA A 151 -8.94 1.28 -2.98
CA ALA A 151 -7.71 0.56 -3.31
C ALA A 151 -6.59 0.84 -2.29
N VAL A 152 -6.52 2.05 -1.73
CA VAL A 152 -5.53 2.40 -0.71
C VAL A 152 -5.72 1.60 0.59
N GLY A 153 -6.98 1.38 1.00
CA GLY A 153 -7.30 0.56 2.17
C GLY A 153 -6.96 -0.92 1.95
N ILE A 154 -7.28 -1.45 0.76
CA ILE A 154 -6.94 -2.84 0.38
C ILE A 154 -5.42 -3.04 0.35
N ALA A 155 -4.69 -2.16 -0.35
CA ALA A 155 -3.24 -2.23 -0.44
C ALA A 155 -2.58 -2.09 0.95
N SER A 156 -3.07 -1.17 1.78
CA SER A 156 -2.59 -0.98 3.15
C SER A 156 -2.82 -2.22 4.01
N THR A 157 -3.95 -2.91 3.82
CA THR A 157 -4.26 -4.18 4.51
C THR A 157 -3.22 -5.25 4.17
N LEU A 158 -2.91 -5.43 2.89
CA LEU A 158 -1.94 -6.43 2.43
C LEU A 158 -0.52 -6.13 2.95
N PHE A 159 -0.07 -4.88 2.84
CA PHE A 159 1.29 -4.52 3.27
C PHE A 159 1.44 -4.49 4.79
N ALA A 160 0.45 -3.99 5.53
CA ALA A 160 0.49 -3.99 7.00
C ALA A 160 0.55 -5.42 7.56
N THR A 161 -0.15 -6.36 6.93
CA THR A 161 -0.04 -7.80 7.26
C THR A 161 1.44 -8.24 7.26
N THR A 162 2.19 -7.89 6.22
CA THR A 162 3.62 -8.25 6.11
C THR A 162 4.50 -7.52 7.12
N TRP A 163 4.23 -6.24 7.40
CA TRP A 163 5.02 -5.44 8.32
C TRP A 163 4.87 -5.93 9.75
N PHE A 164 3.65 -6.27 10.17
CA PHE A 164 3.39 -6.87 11.49
C PHE A 164 4.18 -8.18 11.67
N LEU A 165 4.18 -9.05 10.65
CA LEU A 165 4.93 -10.32 10.68
C LEU A 165 6.46 -10.12 10.58
N MET A 166 6.92 -9.09 9.87
CA MET A 166 8.34 -8.78 9.74
C MET A 166 8.91 -8.16 11.01
N ASP A 167 8.09 -7.40 11.74
CA ASP A 167 8.47 -6.75 12.99
C ASP A 167 8.40 -7.69 14.19
N SER A 168 7.51 -8.69 14.17
CA SER A 168 7.43 -9.70 15.23
C SER A 168 8.67 -10.58 15.34
N GLY A 169 9.53 -10.59 14.31
CA GLY A 169 10.78 -11.34 14.29
C GLY A 169 10.57 -12.84 14.12
N ILE A 170 9.41 -13.28 13.61
CA ILE A 170 9.14 -14.70 13.37
C ILE A 170 9.95 -15.16 12.16
N LEU A 171 10.83 -16.12 12.40
CA LEU A 171 11.68 -16.78 11.42
C LEU A 171 11.20 -18.21 11.19
N TYR A 172 11.53 -18.74 10.02
CA TYR A 172 11.46 -20.15 9.72
C TYR A 172 12.77 -20.63 9.07
N SER A 173 13.10 -21.89 9.31
CA SER A 173 14.30 -22.55 8.80
C SER A 173 13.95 -23.88 8.13
N ASN A 174 14.60 -24.19 7.01
CA ASN A 174 14.48 -25.47 6.33
C ASN A 174 15.43 -26.55 6.90
N LEU A 175 15.98 -26.38 8.11
CA LEU A 175 16.99 -27.24 8.73
C LEU A 175 16.67 -28.74 8.58
N LYS A 176 15.48 -29.18 8.99
CA LYS A 176 15.00 -30.58 8.86
C LYS A 176 15.09 -31.14 7.43
N ARG A 177 14.95 -30.28 6.42
CA ARG A 177 15.05 -30.65 5.01
C ARG A 177 16.49 -30.59 4.52
N ALA A 178 17.26 -29.60 4.95
CA ALA A 178 18.67 -29.44 4.61
C ALA A 178 19.49 -30.66 5.05
N GLU A 179 19.30 -31.12 6.30
CA GLU A 179 19.95 -32.33 6.85
C GLU A 179 19.73 -33.58 5.99
N LYS A 180 18.53 -33.72 5.41
CA LYS A 180 18.16 -34.89 4.59
C LYS A 180 18.53 -34.76 3.11
N SER A 181 18.74 -33.55 2.59
CA SER A 181 18.81 -33.30 1.15
C SER A 181 20.07 -32.58 0.67
N HIS A 182 21.06 -32.36 1.55
CA HIS A 182 22.29 -31.61 1.25
C HIS A 182 22.04 -30.21 0.67
N LYS A 183 20.84 -29.67 0.87
CA LYS A 183 20.48 -28.32 0.44
C LYS A 183 21.01 -27.32 1.46
N PRO A 184 21.38 -26.10 1.03
CA PRO A 184 21.80 -25.07 1.96
C PRO A 184 20.69 -24.76 2.98
N ILE A 185 21.11 -24.55 4.22
CA ILE A 185 20.21 -24.09 5.28
C ILE A 185 19.82 -22.64 4.96
N GLU A 186 18.52 -22.39 4.90
CA GLU A 186 17.95 -21.09 4.68
C GLU A 186 17.12 -20.67 5.89
N ILE A 187 17.46 -19.49 6.44
CA ILE A 187 16.71 -18.85 7.51
C ILE A 187 16.04 -17.62 6.92
N ARG A 188 14.70 -17.58 6.95
CA ARG A 188 13.91 -16.48 6.38
C ARG A 188 12.87 -15.99 7.37
N SER A 189 12.51 -14.71 7.29
CA SER A 189 11.38 -14.17 8.05
C SER A 189 10.07 -14.43 7.32
N VAL A 190 9.04 -14.88 8.04
CA VAL A 190 7.69 -15.12 7.47
C VAL A 190 7.14 -13.84 6.84
N GLY A 191 7.25 -12.71 7.54
CA GLY A 191 6.82 -11.42 7.01
C GLY A 191 7.63 -10.98 5.78
N ARG A 192 8.94 -11.27 5.75
CA ARG A 192 9.79 -10.98 4.57
C ARG A 192 9.42 -11.85 3.37
N TRP A 193 9.05 -13.11 3.59
CA TRP A 193 8.57 -14.00 2.54
C TRP A 193 7.35 -13.40 1.85
N TYR A 194 6.27 -13.14 2.59
CA TYR A 194 5.07 -12.48 2.03
C TYR A 194 5.38 -11.10 1.42
N GLY A 195 6.22 -10.31 2.08
CA GLY A 195 6.62 -8.99 1.60
C GLY A 195 7.37 -9.03 0.28
N GLN A 196 8.18 -10.05 0.01
CA GLN A 196 8.86 -10.21 -1.28
C GLN A 196 7.87 -10.52 -2.40
N PHE A 197 6.89 -11.40 -2.18
CA PHE A 197 5.85 -11.68 -3.18
C PHE A 197 5.01 -10.43 -3.48
N LEU A 198 4.54 -9.72 -2.45
CA LEU A 198 3.71 -8.52 -2.64
C LEU A 198 4.48 -7.38 -3.31
N LYS A 199 5.75 -7.17 -2.97
CA LYS A 199 6.60 -6.18 -3.64
C LYS A 199 6.91 -6.55 -5.08
N GLY A 200 7.17 -7.83 -5.35
CA GLY A 200 7.39 -8.34 -6.71
C GLY A 200 6.15 -8.15 -7.58
N TYR A 201 4.98 -8.52 -7.06
CA TYR A 201 3.71 -8.26 -7.73
C TYR A 201 3.50 -6.76 -7.95
N ALA A 202 3.47 -5.94 -6.89
CA ALA A 202 3.20 -4.51 -6.99
C ALA A 202 4.19 -3.76 -7.90
N GLY A 203 5.46 -4.18 -7.94
CA GLY A 203 6.47 -3.57 -8.80
C GLY A 203 6.30 -3.94 -10.28
N ILE A 204 6.01 -5.20 -10.60
CA ILE A 204 5.87 -5.65 -11.99
C ILE A 204 4.47 -5.32 -12.53
N SER A 205 3.42 -5.59 -11.76
CA SER A 205 2.03 -5.39 -12.19
C SER A 205 1.71 -3.93 -12.45
N VAL A 206 2.23 -3.01 -11.63
CA VAL A 206 2.00 -1.57 -11.84
C VAL A 206 2.63 -1.08 -13.14
N VAL A 207 3.78 -1.64 -13.56
CA VAL A 207 4.41 -1.26 -14.83
C VAL A 207 3.52 -1.68 -16.00
N PHE A 208 3.02 -2.93 -15.99
CA PHE A 208 2.10 -3.40 -17.02
C PHE A 208 0.80 -2.59 -17.03
N SER A 209 0.16 -2.39 -15.87
CA SER A 209 -1.07 -1.58 -15.80
C SER A 209 -0.85 -0.13 -16.20
N TYR A 210 0.32 0.44 -15.92
CA TYR A 210 0.64 1.80 -16.35
C TYR A 210 0.88 1.88 -17.85
N ILE A 211 1.51 0.86 -18.46
CA ILE A 211 1.65 0.78 -19.93
C ILE A 211 0.27 0.66 -20.58
N GLU A 212 -0.58 -0.26 -20.12
CA GLU A 212 -1.95 -0.43 -20.62
C GLU A 212 -2.77 0.86 -20.47
N PHE A 213 -2.69 1.51 -19.30
CA PHE A 213 -3.34 2.79 -19.07
C PHE A 213 -2.79 3.86 -20.03
N MET A 214 -1.48 3.92 -20.25
CA MET A 214 -0.87 4.87 -21.18
C MET A 214 -1.22 4.61 -22.65
N GLU A 215 -1.39 3.36 -23.05
CA GLU A 215 -1.84 2.99 -24.41
C GLU A 215 -3.28 3.44 -24.67
N LEU A 216 -4.14 3.45 -23.65
CA LEU A 216 -5.48 4.05 -23.72
C LEU A 216 -5.41 5.59 -23.68
N PHE A 217 -4.55 6.13 -22.81
CA PHE A 217 -4.40 7.56 -22.53
C PHE A 217 -3.83 8.35 -23.72
N ILE A 218 -2.74 7.90 -24.33
CA ILE A 218 -1.97 8.68 -25.33
C ILE A 218 -2.80 8.98 -26.59
N PRO A 219 -3.53 8.04 -27.21
CA PRO A 219 -4.32 8.31 -28.42
C PRO A 219 -5.49 9.26 -28.17
N GLN A 220 -6.15 9.15 -27.02
CA GLN A 220 -7.25 10.05 -26.65
C GLN A 220 -6.72 11.46 -26.32
N LEU A 221 -5.56 11.56 -25.67
CA LEU A 221 -4.90 12.84 -25.45
C LEU A 221 -4.42 13.53 -26.74
N ALA A 222 -3.92 12.77 -27.71
CA ALA A 222 -3.40 13.32 -28.95
C ALA A 222 -4.49 13.92 -29.85
N ASN A 223 -5.73 13.40 -29.73
CA ASN A 223 -6.84 13.81 -30.59
C ASN A 223 -7.74 14.89 -29.95
N ASP A 224 -7.90 14.90 -28.62
CA ASP A 224 -8.89 15.75 -27.94
C ASP A 224 -8.29 16.86 -27.05
N LEU A 225 -6.98 16.82 -26.73
CA LEU A 225 -6.38 17.72 -25.74
C LEU A 225 -5.28 18.60 -26.34
N SER A 226 -5.24 19.88 -25.93
CA SER A 226 -4.20 20.82 -26.35
C SER A 226 -2.80 20.35 -25.87
N ILE A 227 -1.76 20.55 -26.68
CA ILE A 227 -0.35 20.20 -26.34
C ILE A 227 0.07 20.71 -24.94
N PRO A 228 -0.30 21.92 -24.49
CA PRO A 228 0.02 22.37 -23.14
C PRO A 228 -0.61 21.51 -22.04
N LEU A 229 -1.87 21.10 -22.22
CA LEU A 229 -2.58 20.25 -21.26
C LEU A 229 -1.99 18.82 -21.23
N PHE A 230 -1.53 18.31 -22.38
CA PHE A 230 -0.77 17.07 -22.46
C PHE A 230 0.51 17.10 -21.62
N ILE A 231 1.31 18.15 -21.74
CA ILE A 231 2.56 18.30 -20.97
C ILE A 231 2.26 18.38 -19.46
N VAL A 232 1.22 19.13 -19.08
CA VAL A 232 0.81 19.26 -17.67
C VAL A 232 0.36 17.91 -17.09
N LEU A 233 -0.48 17.16 -17.81
CA LEU A 233 -0.95 15.86 -17.35
C LEU A 233 0.20 14.86 -17.20
N LEU A 234 1.14 14.82 -18.14
CA LEU A 234 2.30 13.92 -18.08
C LEU A 234 3.19 14.26 -16.87
N VAL A 235 3.44 15.55 -16.62
CA VAL A 235 4.21 16.03 -15.46
C VAL A 235 3.53 15.70 -14.13
N VAL A 236 2.19 15.61 -14.09
CA VAL A 236 1.43 15.23 -12.90
C VAL A 236 1.33 13.71 -12.73
N PHE A 237 1.17 12.96 -13.83
CA PHE A 237 0.96 11.51 -13.80
C PHE A 237 2.23 10.68 -13.60
N VAL A 238 3.38 11.15 -14.07
CA VAL A 238 4.68 10.46 -13.87
C VAL A 238 5.08 10.39 -12.39
N PRO A 239 5.03 11.49 -11.60
CA PRO A 239 5.32 11.43 -10.16
C PRO A 239 4.14 10.91 -9.34
N PHE A 240 3.02 10.52 -9.96
CA PHE A 240 1.79 10.15 -9.25
C PHE A 240 1.97 9.06 -8.19
N PRO A 241 2.77 7.99 -8.40
CA PRO A 241 3.06 7.03 -7.33
C PRO A 241 3.65 7.65 -6.07
N LEU A 242 4.49 8.69 -6.21
CA LEU A 242 5.07 9.40 -5.07
C LEU A 242 4.04 10.31 -4.39
N ILE A 243 3.12 10.90 -5.14
CA ILE A 243 2.03 11.71 -4.61
C ILE A 243 1.12 10.83 -3.74
N VAL A 244 0.77 9.62 -4.21
CA VAL A 244 -0.06 8.66 -3.47
C VAL A 244 0.61 8.14 -2.18
N VAL A 245 1.94 8.32 -2.00
CA VAL A 245 2.61 8.00 -0.72
C VAL A 245 2.22 8.99 0.38
N LEU A 246 2.02 10.26 0.02
CA LEU A 246 1.78 11.34 0.98
C LEU A 246 0.52 11.11 1.85
N PRO A 247 -0.65 10.71 1.30
CA PRO A 247 -1.82 10.41 2.13
C PRO A 247 -1.64 9.17 3.03
N LEU A 248 -0.63 8.30 2.80
CA LEU A 248 -0.33 7.16 3.67
C LEU A 248 0.46 7.54 4.94
N ILE A 249 1.05 8.74 4.97
CA ILE A 249 1.93 9.17 6.07
C ILE A 249 1.27 9.07 7.44
N PRO A 250 0.01 9.53 7.67
CA PRO A 250 -0.65 9.40 8.96
C PRO A 250 -0.75 7.93 9.42
N ALA A 251 -1.12 7.02 8.53
CA ALA A 251 -1.22 5.60 8.83
C ALA A 251 0.14 4.98 9.16
N LEU A 252 1.19 5.33 8.42
CA LEU A 252 2.56 4.86 8.69
C LEU A 252 3.08 5.37 10.04
N ILE A 253 2.78 6.61 10.42
CA ILE A 253 3.13 7.15 11.75
C ILE A 253 2.39 6.37 12.84
N ILE A 254 1.06 6.23 12.72
CA ILE A 254 0.24 5.47 13.68
C ILE A 254 0.77 4.05 13.83
N LEU A 255 1.10 3.42 12.69
CA LEU A 255 1.73 2.12 12.69
C LEU A 255 2.98 2.17 13.55
N ASP A 256 4.00 2.97 13.23
CA ASP A 256 5.25 3.02 14.02
C ASP A 256 5.03 3.34 15.52
N LEU A 257 4.04 4.15 15.89
CA LEU A 257 3.68 4.39 17.30
C LEU A 257 3.13 3.15 18.00
N LEU A 258 2.41 2.28 17.29
CA LEU A 258 1.86 1.02 17.81
C LEU A 258 2.86 -0.14 17.77
N LYS A 259 4.12 0.09 17.39
CA LYS A 259 5.13 -0.96 17.11
C LYS A 259 5.29 -1.99 18.21
N GLU A 260 5.43 -1.56 19.46
CA GLU A 260 5.59 -2.49 20.59
C GLU A 260 4.33 -3.32 20.82
N LYS A 261 3.16 -2.67 20.79
CA LYS A 261 1.85 -3.32 20.99
C LYS A 261 1.59 -4.37 19.89
N ARG A 262 1.86 -4.04 18.62
CA ARG A 262 1.69 -4.99 17.51
C ARG A 262 2.61 -6.19 17.60
N ILE A 263 3.87 -5.98 18.00
CA ILE A 263 4.85 -7.07 18.14
C ILE A 263 4.41 -8.03 19.23
N LYS A 264 4.02 -7.50 20.40
CA LYS A 264 3.51 -8.30 21.51
C LYS A 264 2.29 -9.11 21.07
N PHE A 265 1.32 -8.47 20.43
CA PHE A 265 0.11 -9.12 19.93
C PHE A 265 0.42 -10.28 18.97
N ILE A 266 1.29 -10.08 17.97
CA ILE A 266 1.62 -11.14 17.01
C ILE A 266 2.38 -12.28 17.68
N LYS A 267 3.28 -11.99 18.63
CA LYS A 267 3.98 -13.04 19.39
C LYS A 267 3.04 -13.88 20.25
N GLU A 268 2.05 -13.25 20.89
CA GLU A 268 0.99 -13.97 21.62
C GLU A 268 0.13 -14.86 20.70
N ARG A 269 -0.13 -14.41 19.46
CA ARG A 269 -0.83 -15.25 18.47
C ARG A 269 0.07 -16.37 17.95
N ALA A 270 1.36 -16.12 17.78
CA ALA A 270 2.35 -17.10 17.36
C ALA A 270 2.51 -18.21 18.41
N SER A 271 2.55 -17.88 19.70
CA SER A 271 2.65 -18.88 20.77
C SER A 271 1.43 -19.78 20.81
N LYS A 272 0.21 -19.25 20.59
CA LYS A 272 -1.04 -20.03 20.52
C LYS A 272 -1.04 -21.08 19.40
N ILE A 273 -0.33 -20.83 18.30
CA ILE A 273 -0.18 -21.79 17.22
C ILE A 273 1.07 -22.66 17.37
N GLY A 274 1.78 -22.60 18.51
CA GLY A 274 2.96 -23.41 18.83
C GLY A 274 4.28 -22.87 18.27
N ILE A 275 4.44 -21.56 18.14
CA ILE A 275 5.72 -20.90 17.84
C ILE A 275 6.15 -20.15 19.11
N SER A 276 6.95 -20.80 19.95
CA SER A 276 7.42 -20.25 21.24
C SER A 276 8.93 -20.33 21.44
N SER A 277 9.63 -21.08 20.58
CA SER A 277 11.09 -21.18 20.59
C SER A 277 11.75 -19.84 20.28
N ASN A 278 12.73 -19.45 21.08
CA ASN A 278 13.63 -18.36 20.72
C ASN A 278 14.61 -18.87 19.66
N ALA A 279 14.82 -18.08 18.61
CA ALA A 279 15.85 -18.36 17.62
C ALA A 279 17.09 -17.53 17.93
N GLU A 280 18.21 -18.20 18.21
CA GLU A 280 19.54 -17.60 18.17
C GLU A 280 20.17 -17.91 16.80
N VAL A 281 20.70 -16.89 16.14
CA VAL A 281 21.39 -17.04 14.86
C VAL A 281 22.87 -16.75 15.13
N THR A 282 23.66 -17.81 15.32
CA THR A 282 25.11 -17.75 15.44
C THR A 282 25.73 -18.10 14.10
N PHE A 283 26.65 -17.27 13.61
CA PHE A 283 27.42 -17.56 12.40
C PHE A 283 28.81 -18.04 12.83
N GLU A 284 29.09 -19.32 12.60
CA GLU A 284 30.47 -19.82 12.63
C GLU A 284 31.05 -19.72 11.22
N LEU A 285 31.97 -18.77 11.03
CA LEU A 285 32.79 -18.72 9.83
C LEU A 285 33.84 -19.83 9.94
N LYS A 286 33.62 -20.94 9.25
CA LYS A 286 34.67 -21.93 9.02
C LYS A 286 35.62 -21.36 7.94
N ASN A 287 36.82 -21.00 8.37
CA ASN A 287 37.95 -20.70 7.47
C ASN A 287 38.40 -21.95 6.73
#